data_AF-A0A970X441-F1
#
_entry.id   AF-A0A970X441-F1
#
_cell.length_a   1.000
_cell.length_b   1.000
_cell.length_c   1.000
_cell.angle_alpha   90.00
_cell.angle_beta   90.00
_cell.angle_gamma   90.00
#
_symmetry.space_group_name_H-M   'P 1'
#
loop_
_entity.id
_entity.type
_entity.pdbx_description
1 polymer ?
#
loop_
_entity_poly.entity_id
_entity_poly.type
_entity_poly.pdbx_seq_one_letter_code
_entity_poly.pdbx_strand_id
1 'polypeptide(L)'
;MPDFSYVLSFCPQSGQDLDLDGLRGLAIADAVARARRGRGEAVAFAPVAGDDAPRAALEAFGIGYDWDAALAPQDPAVARWALWVLERLDAAGQLYQRGEEWRLRSGKLHGESEAALDRLAGWTPAALAAQRELLAHVDAPADGGDELSESLSKLAAAGWSVDNRKDKGAPEVHYAAGDLPVARGESWSEAAALHPRLTAALARLLAGASAEVRVGEPGAAAATWLPAALTVADRDSAEALLDMRTVARALRDAGALELADGEPLGPVLMHRPLRLKPVRRRPGGLGESGAGGGGAGANGTAAAAEAGATAATEPDPNDLVALAETHGPEAVRFALLHAAAPEKRFGGGADVVAYAERLLARLREHAPARIAGGADAEIALDDGLRRRLARWCEIASARMAQNYDTAALHRATRNAARLADRIVAFESLVADRRGTPEPADTAAIAAALTTLARLLEPLAPHTAGELLAAAGAEA
;
A
#
# COMPACT_ATOMS: atom_id res chain seq x y z
N MET A 1 8.60 25.53 5.27
CA MET A 1 7.34 25.04 4.68
C MET A 1 6.92 23.83 5.49
N PRO A 2 5.62 23.52 5.68
CA PRO A 2 5.24 22.21 6.20
C PRO A 2 5.90 21.15 5.31
N ASP A 3 6.42 20.08 5.92
CA ASP A 3 6.94 18.94 5.17
C ASP A 3 5.80 18.39 4.30
N PHE A 4 6.00 18.39 2.98
CA PHE A 4 5.06 17.85 2.01
C PHE A 4 5.37 16.36 1.77
N SER A 5 4.35 15.52 1.83
CA SER A 5 4.47 14.07 1.70
C SER A 5 3.50 13.55 0.66
N TYR A 6 4.02 13.03 -0.45
CA TYR A 6 3.23 12.24 -1.39
C TYR A 6 3.25 10.75 -1.00
N VAL A 7 2.09 10.20 -0.61
CA VAL A 7 1.92 8.76 -0.36
C VAL A 7 1.24 8.12 -1.56
N LEU A 8 1.95 7.22 -2.25
CA LEU A 8 1.47 6.52 -3.43
C LEU A 8 0.93 5.13 -3.09
N SER A 9 -0.23 4.80 -3.65
CA SER A 9 -0.84 3.48 -3.63
C SER A 9 -1.53 3.17 -4.96
N PHE A 10 -1.95 1.92 -5.14
CA PHE A 10 -2.55 1.44 -6.38
C PHE A 10 -4.05 1.18 -6.18
N CYS A 11 -4.86 2.18 -6.51
CA CYS A 11 -6.32 2.05 -6.53
C CYS A 11 -6.75 1.09 -7.66
N PRO A 12 -7.72 0.18 -7.42
CA PRO A 12 -8.33 -0.61 -8.48
C PRO A 12 -8.82 0.29 -9.62
N GLN A 13 -8.55 -0.14 -10.86
CA GLN A 13 -9.06 0.55 -12.05
C GLN A 13 -10.51 0.14 -12.33
N SER A 14 -11.14 0.83 -13.28
CA SER A 14 -12.41 0.43 -13.90
C SER A 14 -12.52 -1.07 -14.12
N GLY A 15 -13.57 -1.70 -13.58
CA GLY A 15 -13.85 -3.12 -13.77
C GLY A 15 -12.91 -4.09 -13.05
N GLN A 16 -11.97 -3.62 -12.22
CA GLN A 16 -11.19 -4.46 -11.33
C GLN A 16 -11.87 -4.54 -9.96
N ASP A 17 -12.14 -5.76 -9.50
CA ASP A 17 -12.68 -5.98 -8.17
C ASP A 17 -11.63 -5.68 -7.09
N LEU A 18 -12.08 -5.09 -5.99
CA LEU A 18 -11.26 -4.93 -4.79
C LEU A 18 -11.16 -6.28 -4.08
N ASP A 19 -9.94 -6.81 -3.96
CA ASP A 19 -9.65 -8.02 -3.20
C ASP A 19 -8.92 -7.71 -1.88
N LEU A 20 -8.58 -8.76 -1.12
CA LEU A 20 -7.87 -8.60 0.16
C LEU A 20 -6.46 -8.02 -0.01
N ASP A 21 -5.78 -8.30 -1.13
CA ASP A 21 -4.42 -7.84 -1.37
C ASP A 21 -4.41 -6.35 -1.72
N GLY A 22 -5.29 -5.94 -2.63
CA GLY A 22 -5.54 -4.54 -2.96
C GLY A 22 -5.96 -3.74 -1.74
N LEU A 23 -6.93 -4.23 -0.95
CA LEU A 23 -7.32 -3.56 0.29
C LEU A 23 -6.17 -3.46 1.30
N ARG A 24 -5.32 -4.49 1.41
CA ARG A 24 -4.16 -4.46 2.31
C ARG A 24 -3.19 -3.35 1.94
N GLY A 25 -2.84 -3.22 0.66
CA GLY A 25 -1.95 -2.16 0.18
C GLY A 25 -2.52 -0.77 0.47
N LEU A 26 -3.80 -0.58 0.16
CA LEU A 26 -4.52 0.67 0.41
C LEU A 26 -4.59 1.02 1.91
N ALA A 27 -4.93 0.05 2.76
CA ALA A 27 -4.99 0.26 4.21
C ALA A 27 -3.63 0.62 4.81
N ILE A 28 -2.54 0.03 4.30
CA ILE A 28 -1.18 0.38 4.75
C ILE A 28 -0.84 1.83 4.36
N ALA A 29 -1.08 2.20 3.11
CA ALA A 29 -0.80 3.55 2.61
C ALA A 29 -1.64 4.60 3.34
N ASP A 30 -2.93 4.35 3.51
CA ASP A 30 -3.87 5.23 4.20
C ASP A 30 -3.49 5.42 5.68
N ALA A 31 -3.10 4.35 6.39
CA ALA A 31 -2.63 4.47 7.77
C ALA A 31 -1.38 5.36 7.88
N VAL A 32 -0.42 5.22 6.95
CA VAL A 32 0.76 6.09 6.96
C VAL A 32 0.39 7.53 6.59
N ALA A 33 -0.49 7.74 5.61
CA ALA A 33 -0.97 9.06 5.22
C ALA A 33 -1.66 9.78 6.38
N ARG A 34 -2.57 9.10 7.09
CA ARG A 34 -3.25 9.62 8.29
C ARG A 34 -2.28 9.94 9.42
N ALA A 35 -1.32 9.04 9.71
CA ALA A 35 -0.32 9.28 10.74
C ALA A 35 0.57 10.50 10.45
N ARG A 36 0.92 10.73 9.18
CA ARG A 36 1.65 11.92 8.72
C ARG A 36 0.81 13.19 8.88
N ARG A 37 -0.46 13.17 8.44
CA ARG A 37 -1.40 14.30 8.64
C ARG A 37 -1.56 14.65 10.12
N GLY A 38 -1.69 13.65 10.99
CA GLY A 38 -1.78 13.83 12.44
C GLY A 38 -0.55 14.48 13.09
N ARG A 39 0.59 14.55 12.37
CA ARG A 39 1.80 15.28 12.79
C ARG A 39 1.93 16.67 12.17
N GLY A 40 0.94 17.10 11.39
CA GLY A 40 0.93 18.40 10.70
C GLY A 40 1.64 18.41 9.35
N GLU A 41 1.98 17.25 8.78
CA GLU A 41 2.50 17.17 7.40
C GLU A 41 1.38 17.47 6.39
N ALA A 42 1.73 18.17 5.30
CA ALA A 42 0.83 18.31 4.16
C ALA A 42 0.91 17.03 3.32
N VAL A 43 -0.15 16.23 3.28
CA VAL A 43 -0.11 14.89 2.65
C VAL A 43 -0.99 14.80 1.41
N ALA A 44 -0.37 14.56 0.26
CA ALA A 44 -1.06 14.12 -0.95
C ALA A 44 -1.28 12.60 -0.88
N PHE A 45 -2.55 12.19 -0.83
CA PHE A 45 -2.98 10.79 -0.90
C PHE A 45 -4.31 10.77 -1.65
N ALA A 46 -4.22 10.64 -2.97
CA ALA A 46 -5.34 10.69 -3.90
C ALA A 46 -5.32 9.46 -4.83
N PRO A 47 -6.48 8.99 -5.30
CA PRO A 47 -6.55 7.84 -6.18
C PRO A 47 -6.21 8.22 -7.62
N VAL A 48 -5.49 7.33 -8.31
CA VAL A 48 -5.39 7.34 -9.77
C VAL A 48 -6.40 6.35 -10.32
N ALA A 49 -7.59 6.84 -10.63
CA ALA A 49 -8.72 6.04 -11.08
C ALA A 49 -9.73 6.91 -11.85
N GLY A 50 -10.57 6.26 -12.66
CA GLY A 50 -11.68 6.91 -13.35
C GLY A 50 -12.94 7.01 -12.49
N ASP A 51 -14.03 7.51 -13.09
CA ASP A 51 -15.32 7.74 -12.42
C ASP A 51 -15.98 6.47 -11.86
N ASP A 52 -15.57 5.30 -12.33
CA ASP A 52 -16.05 3.99 -11.93
C ASP A 52 -15.19 3.30 -10.86
N ALA A 53 -14.25 4.04 -10.26
CA ALA A 53 -13.55 3.59 -9.08
C ALA A 53 -14.55 3.14 -7.99
N PRO A 54 -14.25 2.10 -7.20
CA PRO A 54 -15.13 1.59 -6.15
C PRO A 54 -15.15 2.50 -4.90
N ARG A 55 -15.42 3.80 -5.08
CA ARG A 55 -15.35 4.84 -4.04
C ARG A 55 -16.12 4.47 -2.78
N ALA A 56 -17.39 4.10 -2.92
CA ALA A 56 -18.23 3.75 -1.77
C ALA A 56 -17.69 2.54 -0.98
N ALA A 57 -17.15 1.53 -1.67
CA ALA A 57 -16.53 0.38 -1.02
C ALA A 57 -15.26 0.78 -0.28
N LEU A 58 -14.40 1.58 -0.90
CA LEU A 58 -13.16 2.08 -0.29
C LEU A 58 -13.44 2.95 0.95
N GLU A 59 -14.45 3.84 0.88
CA GLU A 59 -14.90 4.65 2.02
C GLU A 59 -15.50 3.78 3.14
N ALA A 60 -16.24 2.71 2.80
CA ALA A 60 -16.75 1.75 3.78
C ALA A 60 -15.61 1.02 4.53
N PHE A 61 -14.51 0.71 3.84
CA PHE A 61 -13.28 0.21 4.48
C PHE A 61 -12.43 1.31 5.13
N GLY A 62 -12.88 2.57 5.14
CA GLY A 62 -12.21 3.67 5.82
C GLY A 62 -10.97 4.19 5.08
N ILE A 63 -10.81 3.89 3.79
CA ILE A 63 -9.74 4.48 2.98
C ILE A 63 -10.03 5.98 2.80
N GLY A 64 -9.16 6.83 3.35
CA GLY A 64 -9.30 8.29 3.37
C GLY A 64 -8.60 8.96 2.18
N TYR A 65 -8.93 8.51 0.98
CA TYR A 65 -8.49 9.16 -0.25
C TYR A 65 -9.06 10.58 -0.36
N ASP A 66 -8.23 11.50 -0.87
CA ASP A 66 -8.70 12.79 -1.37
C ASP A 66 -9.28 12.60 -2.79
N TRP A 67 -10.60 12.48 -2.85
CA TRP A 67 -11.33 12.30 -4.12
C TRP A 67 -11.42 13.58 -4.94
N ASP A 68 -11.32 14.75 -4.31
CA ASP A 68 -11.32 16.04 -5.03
C ASP A 68 -10.00 16.22 -5.80
N ALA A 69 -8.93 15.57 -5.32
CA ALA A 69 -7.64 15.49 -5.99
C ALA A 69 -7.46 14.22 -6.85
N ALA A 70 -8.49 13.41 -7.07
CA ALA A 70 -8.42 12.23 -7.91
C ALA A 70 -7.98 12.58 -9.35
N LEU A 71 -7.18 11.71 -9.96
CA LEU A 71 -6.66 11.94 -11.31
C LEU A 71 -6.76 10.68 -12.17
N ALA A 72 -7.62 10.73 -13.17
CA ALA A 72 -7.82 9.61 -14.07
C ALA A 72 -6.73 9.55 -15.16
N PRO A 73 -6.27 8.37 -15.62
CA PRO A 73 -5.35 8.27 -16.75
C PRO A 73 -5.84 8.97 -18.02
N GLN A 74 -7.15 9.06 -18.22
CA GLN A 74 -7.81 9.73 -19.34
C GLN A 74 -7.99 11.25 -19.16
N ASP A 75 -7.55 11.82 -18.03
CA ASP A 75 -7.72 13.24 -17.75
C ASP A 75 -7.01 14.11 -18.82
N PRO A 76 -7.64 15.20 -19.32
CA PRO A 76 -7.02 16.09 -20.29
C PRO A 76 -5.66 16.67 -19.84
N ALA A 77 -5.46 16.87 -18.54
CA ALA A 77 -4.16 17.26 -17.99
C ALA A 77 -3.11 16.18 -18.23
N VAL A 78 -3.42 14.90 -17.98
CA VAL A 78 -2.51 13.78 -18.22
C VAL A 78 -2.15 13.69 -19.70
N ALA A 79 -3.15 13.82 -20.60
CA ALA A 79 -2.92 13.82 -22.04
C ALA A 79 -2.02 14.98 -22.49
N ARG A 80 -2.20 16.19 -21.93
CA ARG A 80 -1.37 17.36 -22.24
C ARG A 80 0.09 17.13 -21.85
N TRP A 81 0.33 16.60 -20.65
CA TRP A 81 1.68 16.25 -20.20
C TRP A 81 2.31 15.14 -21.05
N ALA A 82 1.51 14.14 -21.45
CA ALA A 82 1.97 13.05 -22.33
C ALA A 82 2.41 13.58 -23.70
N LEU A 83 1.56 14.33 -24.39
CA LEU A 83 1.89 14.86 -25.72
C LEU A 83 3.09 15.79 -25.68
N TRP A 84 3.20 16.62 -24.63
CA TRP A 84 4.33 17.53 -24.44
C TRP A 84 5.66 16.79 -24.28
N VAL A 85 5.69 15.68 -23.54
CA VAL A 85 6.93 14.91 -23.36
C VAL A 85 7.25 14.10 -24.62
N LEU A 86 6.22 13.57 -25.31
CA LEU A 86 6.41 12.82 -26.55
C LEU A 86 6.99 13.70 -27.66
N GLU A 87 6.55 14.95 -27.79
CA GLU A 87 7.13 15.91 -28.74
C GLU A 87 8.64 16.09 -28.54
N ARG A 88 9.09 16.18 -27.29
CA ARG A 88 10.52 16.32 -26.96
C ARG A 88 11.30 15.03 -27.17
N LEU A 89 10.69 13.89 -26.83
CA LEU A 89 11.28 12.58 -27.06
C LEU A 89 11.43 12.30 -28.55
N ASP A 90 10.45 12.69 -29.37
CA ASP A 90 10.51 12.58 -30.83
C ASP A 90 11.61 13.47 -31.41
N ALA A 91 11.67 14.75 -30.99
CA ALA A 91 12.73 15.68 -31.37
C ALA A 91 14.14 15.18 -30.99
N ALA A 92 14.25 14.37 -29.93
CA ALA A 92 15.48 13.73 -29.47
C ALA A 92 15.72 12.32 -30.07
N GLY A 93 14.90 11.87 -31.03
CA GLY A 93 15.00 10.57 -31.69
C GLY A 93 14.75 9.37 -30.77
N GLN A 94 14.05 9.58 -29.65
CA GLN A 94 13.79 8.57 -28.62
C GLN A 94 12.50 7.77 -28.87
N LEU A 95 11.70 8.13 -29.86
CA LEU A 95 10.50 7.37 -30.25
C LEU A 95 10.76 6.52 -31.49
N TYR A 96 10.04 5.40 -31.59
CA TYR A 96 10.00 4.59 -32.81
C TYR A 96 8.69 3.82 -32.90
N GLN A 97 8.31 3.43 -34.11
CA GLN A 97 7.10 2.65 -34.37
C GLN A 97 7.45 1.18 -34.60
N ARG A 98 6.65 0.27 -34.03
CA ARG A 98 6.73 -1.18 -34.23
C ARG A 98 5.32 -1.73 -34.43
N GLY A 99 5.02 -2.17 -35.65
CA GLY A 99 3.65 -2.52 -36.03
C GLY A 99 2.74 -1.31 -35.84
N GLU A 100 1.66 -1.48 -35.09
CA GLU A 100 0.71 -0.42 -34.78
C GLU A 100 1.05 0.36 -33.49
N GLU A 101 2.17 0.10 -32.83
CA GLU A 101 2.52 0.77 -31.56
C GLU A 101 3.74 1.67 -31.69
N TRP A 102 3.62 2.89 -31.16
CA TRP A 102 4.73 3.78 -30.89
C TRP A 102 5.33 3.45 -29.52
N ARG A 103 6.66 3.44 -29.44
CA ARG A 103 7.41 3.06 -28.23
C ARG A 103 8.53 4.05 -27.95
N LEU A 104 8.83 4.21 -26.65
CA LEU A 104 10.00 4.92 -26.16
C LEU A 104 11.20 3.97 -26.13
N ARG A 105 12.34 4.42 -26.68
CA ARG A 105 13.66 3.80 -26.53
C ARG A 105 14.12 3.94 -25.07
N SER A 106 13.74 3.00 -24.22
CA SER A 106 13.93 3.12 -22.78
C SER A 106 15.27 2.55 -22.30
N GLY A 107 16.05 1.89 -23.16
CA GLY A 107 17.29 1.19 -22.79
C GLY A 107 18.28 2.00 -21.95
N LYS A 108 18.51 3.28 -22.31
CA LYS A 108 19.33 4.21 -21.49
C LYS A 108 18.72 4.40 -20.09
N LEU A 109 17.43 4.71 -20.03
CA LEU A 109 16.69 5.00 -18.79
C LEU A 109 16.59 3.76 -17.88
N HIS A 110 16.48 2.59 -18.49
CA HIS A 110 16.50 1.29 -17.82
C HIS A 110 17.88 0.97 -17.27
N GLY A 111 18.96 1.22 -18.03
CA GLY A 111 20.32 1.09 -17.53
C GLY A 111 20.61 2.01 -16.33
N GLU A 112 20.12 3.25 -16.35
CA GLU A 112 20.20 4.12 -15.17
C GLU A 112 19.35 3.60 -13.99
N SER A 113 18.21 2.99 -14.28
CA SER A 113 17.33 2.41 -13.27
C SER A 113 17.94 1.17 -12.62
N GLU A 114 18.60 0.32 -13.40
CA GLU A 114 19.35 -0.85 -12.93
C GLU A 114 20.53 -0.43 -12.05
N ALA A 115 21.36 0.51 -12.53
CA ALA A 115 22.51 1.03 -11.80
C ALA A 115 22.11 1.70 -10.47
N ALA A 116 20.90 2.23 -10.37
CA ALA A 116 20.40 2.85 -9.16
C ALA A 116 19.91 1.84 -8.10
N LEU A 117 19.55 0.60 -8.45
CA LEU A 117 18.85 -0.32 -7.53
C LEU A 117 19.59 -0.54 -6.20
N ASP A 118 20.92 -0.64 -6.24
CA ASP A 118 21.73 -0.95 -5.05
C ASP A 118 21.84 0.23 -4.06
N ARG A 119 21.48 1.45 -4.49
CA ARG A 119 21.49 2.66 -3.66
C ARG A 119 20.11 3.13 -3.23
N LEU A 120 19.03 2.45 -3.62
CA LEU A 120 17.65 2.83 -3.28
C LEU A 120 17.36 2.56 -1.79
N ALA A 121 17.39 3.61 -0.98
CA ALA A 121 17.09 3.52 0.44
C ALA A 121 15.59 3.26 0.69
N GLY A 122 15.27 2.35 1.61
CA GLY A 122 13.89 2.08 2.03
C GLY A 122 13.06 1.21 1.08
N TRP A 123 13.63 0.75 -0.04
CA TRP A 123 13.00 -0.25 -0.90
C TRP A 123 13.10 -1.64 -0.26
N THR A 124 12.00 -2.38 -0.24
CA THR A 124 12.03 -3.75 0.28
C THR A 124 12.80 -4.68 -0.66
N PRO A 125 13.40 -5.77 -0.14
CA PRO A 125 14.06 -6.76 -0.97
C PRO A 125 13.16 -7.34 -2.07
N ALA A 126 11.84 -7.45 -1.80
CA ALA A 126 10.86 -7.90 -2.78
C ALA A 126 10.70 -6.90 -3.94
N ALA A 127 10.65 -5.59 -3.65
CA ALA A 127 10.58 -4.54 -4.67
C ALA A 127 11.83 -4.53 -5.55
N LEU A 128 13.01 -4.59 -4.94
CA LEU A 128 14.29 -4.64 -5.66
C LEU A 128 14.38 -5.89 -6.55
N ALA A 129 13.98 -7.05 -6.03
CA ALA A 129 13.98 -8.29 -6.81
C ALA A 129 13.02 -8.22 -8.01
N ALA A 130 11.82 -7.67 -7.83
CA ALA A 130 10.86 -7.51 -8.92
C ALA A 130 11.36 -6.54 -10.01
N GLN A 131 12.03 -5.44 -9.63
CA GLN A 131 12.65 -4.55 -10.60
C GLN A 131 13.82 -5.21 -11.34
N ARG A 132 14.69 -5.96 -10.64
CA ARG A 132 15.77 -6.72 -11.31
C ARG A 132 15.21 -7.74 -12.29
N GLU A 133 14.14 -8.43 -11.92
CA GLU A 133 13.45 -9.40 -12.78
C GLU A 133 12.95 -8.74 -14.08
N LEU A 134 12.28 -7.58 -13.98
CA LEU A 134 11.81 -6.82 -15.14
C LEU A 134 12.95 -6.27 -16.00
N LEU A 135 14.00 -5.72 -15.38
CA LEU A 135 15.15 -5.13 -16.08
C LEU A 135 16.05 -6.19 -16.74
N ALA A 136 16.08 -7.41 -16.20
CA ALA A 136 16.81 -8.53 -16.78
C ALA A 136 16.03 -9.24 -17.90
N HIS A 137 14.71 -9.03 -18.00
CA HIS A 137 13.90 -9.69 -19.02
C HIS A 137 14.22 -9.13 -20.40
N VAL A 138 14.28 -10.03 -21.39
CA VAL A 138 14.50 -9.74 -22.81
C VAL A 138 13.35 -10.41 -23.56
N ASP A 139 12.49 -9.63 -24.20
CA ASP A 139 11.41 -10.17 -25.01
C ASP A 139 12.03 -10.65 -26.33
N ALA A 140 11.74 -11.90 -26.72
CA ALA A 140 12.01 -12.34 -28.09
C ALA A 140 11.06 -11.59 -29.04
N PRO A 141 11.54 -11.02 -30.16
CA PRO A 141 10.66 -10.40 -31.14
C PRO A 141 9.69 -11.45 -31.70
N ALA A 142 8.40 -11.13 -31.75
CA ALA A 142 7.39 -12.00 -32.33
C ALA A 142 7.59 -12.24 -33.84
N ASP A 143 8.32 -11.35 -34.52
CA ASP A 143 8.52 -11.37 -35.97
C ASP A 143 10.01 -11.18 -36.33
N GLY A 144 10.76 -12.28 -36.43
CA GLY A 144 12.10 -12.29 -37.00
C GLY A 144 12.05 -12.20 -38.53
N GLY A 145 12.09 -10.98 -39.07
CA GLY A 145 12.35 -10.74 -40.50
C GLY A 145 13.85 -10.75 -40.84
N ASP A 146 14.19 -11.01 -42.11
CA ASP A 146 15.55 -11.22 -42.64
C ASP A 146 16.57 -10.09 -42.32
N GLU A 147 16.12 -8.87 -42.01
CA GLU A 147 16.95 -7.71 -41.66
C GLU A 147 17.72 -7.85 -40.33
N LEU A 148 17.24 -8.69 -39.40
CA LEU A 148 17.90 -8.90 -38.11
C LEU A 148 19.26 -9.59 -38.30
N SER A 149 19.35 -10.51 -39.26
CA SER A 149 20.55 -11.30 -39.55
C SER A 149 21.72 -10.46 -40.11
N GLU A 150 21.41 -9.48 -40.95
CA GLU A 150 22.40 -8.54 -41.50
C GLU A 150 22.95 -7.59 -40.43
N SER A 151 22.10 -7.18 -39.49
CA SER A 151 22.46 -6.26 -38.41
C SER A 151 23.45 -6.89 -37.41
N LEU A 152 23.34 -8.20 -37.19
CA LEU A 152 24.22 -8.94 -36.26
C LEU A 152 25.60 -9.21 -36.82
N SER A 153 25.68 -9.42 -38.12
CA SER A 153 26.94 -9.62 -38.82
C SER A 153 27.84 -8.37 -38.71
N LYS A 154 27.24 -7.18 -38.66
CA LYS A 154 27.94 -5.89 -38.47
C LYS A 154 28.43 -5.70 -37.03
N LEU A 155 27.66 -6.15 -36.03
CA LEU A 155 28.00 -6.04 -34.61
C LEU A 155 29.14 -6.98 -34.20
N ALA A 156 29.20 -8.19 -34.76
CA ALA A 156 30.31 -9.13 -34.53
C ALA A 156 31.65 -8.60 -35.10
N ALA A 157 31.61 -7.92 -36.25
CA ALA A 157 32.79 -7.30 -36.85
C ALA A 157 33.35 -6.12 -36.02
N ALA A 158 32.55 -5.56 -35.10
CA ALA A 158 32.92 -4.47 -34.21
C ALA A 158 33.42 -4.93 -32.82
N GLY A 159 33.60 -6.24 -32.59
CA GLY A 159 34.28 -6.77 -31.39
C GLY A 159 33.38 -7.09 -30.19
N TRP A 160 32.06 -7.17 -30.37
CA TRP A 160 31.12 -7.61 -29.33
C TRP A 160 31.08 -9.15 -29.22
N SER A 161 31.00 -9.70 -28.01
CA SER A 161 30.95 -11.16 -27.76
C SER A 161 29.55 -11.72 -28.01
N VAL A 162 29.43 -12.68 -28.93
CA VAL A 162 28.17 -13.34 -29.33
C VAL A 162 28.26 -14.83 -28.94
N ASP A 163 27.35 -15.34 -28.10
CA ASP A 163 27.33 -16.75 -27.67
C ASP A 163 26.65 -17.63 -28.73
N ASN A 164 27.44 -18.26 -29.60
CA ASN A 164 26.97 -19.24 -30.59
C ASN A 164 27.00 -20.66 -30.01
N ARG A 165 25.97 -21.05 -29.25
CA ARG A 165 25.77 -22.47 -28.93
C ARG A 165 25.23 -23.21 -30.15
N LYS A 166 25.68 -24.46 -30.27
CA LYS A 166 25.61 -25.36 -31.44
C LYS A 166 24.20 -25.88 -31.82
N ASP A 167 23.16 -25.06 -31.75
CA ASP A 167 21.89 -25.36 -32.42
C ASP A 167 21.55 -24.23 -33.40
N LYS A 168 21.24 -24.62 -34.64
CA LYS A 168 21.14 -23.73 -35.80
C LYS A 168 19.99 -22.72 -35.66
N GLY A 169 20.33 -21.49 -35.30
CA GLY A 169 19.49 -20.30 -35.47
C GLY A 169 20.36 -19.14 -35.94
N ALA A 170 19.78 -18.19 -36.67
CA ALA A 170 20.43 -16.90 -36.89
C ALA A 170 20.78 -16.29 -35.51
N PRO A 171 21.88 -15.53 -35.38
CA PRO A 171 22.04 -14.75 -34.17
C PRO A 171 20.78 -13.86 -34.01
N GLU A 172 20.41 -13.50 -32.80
CA GLU A 172 19.32 -12.57 -32.54
C GLU A 172 19.89 -11.25 -31.99
N VAL A 173 19.48 -10.11 -32.55
CA VAL A 173 19.69 -8.81 -31.89
C VAL A 173 18.59 -8.76 -30.84
N HIS A 174 19.00 -8.80 -29.59
CA HIS A 174 18.08 -8.65 -28.48
C HIS A 174 17.96 -7.16 -28.12
N TYR A 175 16.74 -6.62 -28.18
CA TYR A 175 16.36 -5.43 -27.44
C TYR A 175 15.73 -5.90 -26.12
N ALA A 176 16.08 -5.26 -25.00
CA ALA A 176 15.54 -5.61 -23.68
C ALA A 176 14.00 -5.56 -23.67
N ALA A 177 13.35 -6.34 -22.81
CA ALA A 177 11.88 -6.40 -22.61
C ALA A 177 11.28 -5.11 -22.01
N GLY A 178 11.75 -3.94 -22.44
CA GLY A 178 11.61 -2.71 -21.66
C GLY A 178 11.05 -1.51 -22.40
N ASP A 179 10.80 -1.57 -23.70
CA ASP A 179 10.34 -0.37 -24.40
C ASP A 179 8.88 -0.08 -24.06
N LEU A 180 8.69 1.01 -23.30
CA LEU A 180 7.40 1.53 -22.86
C LEU A 180 6.56 1.89 -24.10
N PRO A 181 5.43 1.21 -24.36
CA PRO A 181 4.51 1.66 -25.39
C PRO A 181 3.90 3.00 -24.97
N VAL A 182 3.91 3.95 -25.89
CA VAL A 182 3.50 5.35 -25.65
C VAL A 182 2.25 5.75 -26.43
N ALA A 183 2.01 5.16 -27.60
CA ALA A 183 0.79 5.37 -28.39
C ALA A 183 0.49 4.18 -29.32
N ARG A 184 -0.72 4.15 -29.89
CA ARG A 184 -1.19 3.19 -30.90
C ARG A 184 -1.68 3.91 -32.16
N GLY A 185 -1.56 3.25 -33.30
CA GLY A 185 -1.98 3.75 -34.61
C GLY A 185 -0.86 4.42 -35.41
N GLU A 186 -1.25 5.24 -36.38
CA GLU A 186 -0.34 5.89 -37.33
C GLU A 186 0.45 7.05 -36.72
N SER A 187 -0.07 7.69 -35.67
CA SER A 187 0.56 8.83 -35.01
C SER A 187 0.44 8.76 -33.48
N TRP A 188 1.45 9.28 -32.78
CA TRP A 188 1.42 9.48 -31.34
C TRP A 188 0.86 10.85 -30.92
N SER A 189 0.65 11.76 -31.87
CA SER A 189 0.33 13.17 -31.62
C SER A 189 -1.12 13.45 -31.19
N GLU A 190 -1.95 12.42 -31.07
CA GLU A 190 -3.35 12.53 -30.69
C GLU A 190 -3.59 11.95 -29.30
N ALA A 191 -4.40 12.62 -28.48
CA ALA A 191 -4.71 12.15 -27.12
C ALA A 191 -5.36 10.75 -27.12
N ALA A 192 -6.21 10.46 -28.11
CA ALA A 192 -6.87 9.16 -28.25
C ALA A 192 -5.92 8.02 -28.62
N ALA A 193 -4.75 8.34 -29.18
CA ALA A 193 -3.73 7.36 -29.53
C ALA A 193 -2.87 6.97 -28.33
N LEU A 194 -2.84 7.76 -27.25
CA LEU A 194 -1.95 7.54 -26.12
C LEU A 194 -2.16 6.17 -25.48
N HIS A 195 -1.05 5.47 -25.22
CA HIS A 195 -1.09 4.14 -24.66
C HIS A 195 -1.43 4.20 -23.15
N PRO A 196 -2.31 3.32 -22.63
CA PRO A 196 -2.72 3.34 -21.22
C PRO A 196 -1.57 3.25 -20.20
N ARG A 197 -0.47 2.55 -20.54
CA ARG A 197 0.71 2.47 -19.66
C ARG A 197 1.36 3.84 -19.43
N LEU A 198 1.56 4.61 -20.51
CA LEU A 198 2.13 5.95 -20.42
C LEU A 198 1.24 6.87 -19.58
N THR A 199 -0.06 6.92 -19.90
CA THR A 199 -0.99 7.82 -19.22
C THR A 199 -1.19 7.44 -17.75
N ALA A 200 -1.23 6.14 -17.44
CA ALA A 200 -1.34 5.68 -16.06
C ALA A 200 -0.06 5.92 -15.24
N ALA A 201 1.13 5.86 -15.85
CA ALA A 201 2.39 6.23 -15.20
C ALA A 201 2.44 7.76 -14.94
N LEU A 202 2.07 8.57 -15.93
CA LEU A 202 1.98 10.03 -15.78
C LEU A 202 0.96 10.44 -14.72
N ALA A 203 -0.23 9.85 -14.73
CA ALA A 203 -1.25 10.14 -13.72
C ALA A 203 -0.75 9.86 -12.30
N ARG A 204 -0.02 8.75 -12.08
CA ARG A 204 0.61 8.45 -10.79
C ARG A 204 1.73 9.41 -10.41
N LEU A 205 2.50 9.93 -11.37
CA LEU A 205 3.48 10.96 -11.07
C LEU A 205 2.79 12.28 -10.71
N LEU A 206 1.74 12.67 -11.44
CA LEU A 206 1.02 13.94 -11.26
C LEU A 206 0.04 13.94 -10.09
N ALA A 207 -0.40 12.79 -9.58
CA ALA A 207 -1.28 12.71 -8.41
C ALA A 207 -0.63 13.30 -7.13
N GLY A 208 0.70 13.34 -7.06
CA GLY A 208 1.42 14.05 -6.00
C GLY A 208 1.54 15.56 -6.23
N ALA A 209 1.27 16.06 -7.44
CA ALA A 209 1.41 17.46 -7.78
C ALA A 209 0.23 18.31 -7.30
N SER A 210 0.45 19.60 -7.06
CA SER A 210 -0.63 20.57 -6.84
C SER A 210 -1.49 20.74 -8.09
N ALA A 211 -2.75 21.16 -7.93
CA ALA A 211 -3.65 21.42 -9.05
C ALA A 211 -3.05 22.43 -10.07
N GLU A 212 -2.34 23.45 -9.57
CA GLU A 212 -1.67 24.47 -10.38
C GLU A 212 -0.62 23.86 -11.33
N VAL A 213 0.21 22.94 -10.81
CA VAL A 213 1.17 22.21 -11.64
C VAL A 213 0.44 21.31 -12.62
N ARG A 214 -0.56 20.56 -12.18
CA ARG A 214 -1.27 19.60 -13.03
C ARG A 214 -1.88 20.29 -14.25
N VAL A 215 -2.44 21.49 -14.08
CA VAL A 215 -3.11 22.26 -15.16
C VAL A 215 -2.14 23.21 -15.89
N GLY A 216 -1.00 23.54 -15.29
CA GLY A 216 0.01 24.40 -15.88
C GLY A 216 0.74 23.80 -17.09
N GLU A 217 1.62 24.63 -17.65
CA GLU A 217 2.56 24.27 -18.71
C GLU A 217 3.65 23.33 -18.15
N PRO A 218 3.80 22.09 -18.67
CA PRO A 218 4.73 21.10 -18.13
C PRO A 218 6.19 21.57 -17.97
N GLY A 219 6.65 22.46 -18.86
CA GLY A 219 8.02 22.98 -18.82
C GLY A 219 8.23 24.25 -17.99
N ALA A 220 7.16 24.81 -17.39
CA ALA A 220 7.22 26.10 -16.69
C ALA A 220 7.40 25.98 -15.17
N ALA A 221 7.09 24.81 -14.58
CA ALA A 221 7.23 24.56 -13.16
C ALA A 221 8.43 23.65 -12.90
N ALA A 222 9.42 24.14 -12.13
CA ALA A 222 10.38 23.25 -11.48
C ALA A 222 9.59 22.42 -10.45
N ALA A 223 9.22 21.22 -10.88
CA ALA A 223 8.33 20.30 -10.21
C ALA A 223 9.00 19.63 -9.00
N THR A 224 8.63 20.00 -7.77
CA THR A 224 9.27 19.49 -6.53
C THR A 224 8.31 18.70 -5.60
N TRP A 225 7.37 17.92 -6.15
CA TRP A 225 6.52 17.03 -5.35
C TRP A 225 7.03 15.58 -5.29
N LEU A 226 8.08 15.28 -6.05
CA LEU A 226 8.78 14.00 -6.06
C LEU A 226 10.13 14.16 -5.35
N PRO A 227 10.66 13.10 -4.73
CA PRO A 227 10.15 11.72 -4.75
C PRO A 227 8.91 11.48 -3.88
N ALA A 228 8.12 10.46 -4.21
CA ALA A 228 7.05 9.99 -3.33
C ALA A 228 7.64 9.58 -1.95
N ALA A 229 7.06 10.07 -0.87
CA ALA A 229 7.54 9.86 0.50
C ALA A 229 7.36 8.41 0.99
N LEU A 230 6.38 7.70 0.43
CA LEU A 230 6.21 6.26 0.55
C LEU A 230 5.40 5.77 -0.65
N THR A 231 5.81 4.65 -1.23
CA THR A 231 5.00 3.88 -2.17
C THR A 231 4.66 2.53 -1.57
N VAL A 232 3.38 2.20 -1.51
CA VAL A 232 2.93 0.85 -1.13
C VAL A 232 2.45 0.13 -2.38
N ALA A 233 3.08 -1.01 -2.67
CA ALA A 233 2.86 -1.80 -3.87
C ALA A 233 2.72 -3.28 -3.53
N ASP A 234 2.13 -4.04 -4.44
CA ASP A 234 2.21 -5.49 -4.49
C ASP A 234 3.11 -5.92 -5.65
N ARG A 235 3.15 -7.23 -5.93
CA ARG A 235 3.94 -7.76 -7.05
C ARG A 235 3.37 -7.33 -8.41
N ASP A 236 2.05 -7.21 -8.53
CA ASP A 236 1.39 -6.93 -9.80
C ASP A 236 1.59 -5.47 -10.23
N SER A 237 1.88 -4.60 -9.27
CA SER A 237 2.25 -3.20 -9.48
C SER A 237 3.70 -3.01 -9.96
N ALA A 238 4.53 -4.06 -10.06
CA ALA A 238 5.96 -3.92 -10.35
C ALA A 238 6.25 -3.27 -11.72
N GLU A 239 5.46 -3.60 -12.75
CA GLU A 239 5.60 -2.99 -14.08
C GLU A 239 5.27 -1.50 -14.03
N ALA A 240 4.20 -1.13 -13.32
CA ALA A 240 3.82 0.28 -13.17
C ALA A 240 4.90 1.09 -12.44
N LEU A 241 5.61 0.51 -11.48
CA LEU A 241 6.76 1.16 -10.83
C LEU A 241 7.91 1.42 -11.83
N LEU A 242 8.18 0.47 -12.71
CA LEU A 242 9.20 0.64 -13.75
C LEU A 242 8.76 1.72 -14.76
N ASP A 243 7.50 1.70 -15.20
CA ASP A 243 6.94 2.71 -16.10
C ASP A 243 7.03 4.11 -15.49
N MET A 244 6.69 4.27 -14.21
CA MET A 244 6.85 5.55 -13.50
C MET A 244 8.30 6.03 -13.48
N ARG A 245 9.26 5.13 -13.21
CA ARG A 245 10.69 5.47 -13.22
C ARG A 245 11.15 5.90 -14.62
N THR A 246 10.75 5.18 -15.65
CA THR A 246 11.07 5.48 -17.04
C THR A 246 10.48 6.82 -17.47
N VAL A 247 9.20 7.06 -17.21
CA VAL A 247 8.52 8.32 -17.56
C VAL A 247 9.09 9.51 -16.78
N ALA A 248 9.35 9.36 -15.48
CA ALA A 248 9.91 10.46 -14.69
C ALA A 248 11.32 10.85 -15.15
N ARG A 249 12.17 9.86 -15.51
CA ARG A 249 13.49 10.13 -16.07
C ARG A 249 13.40 10.77 -17.47
N ALA A 250 12.42 10.37 -18.28
CA ALA A 250 12.14 11.02 -19.56
C ALA A 250 11.70 12.49 -19.38
N LEU A 251 10.81 12.77 -18.43
CA LEU A 251 10.41 14.14 -18.07
C LEU A 251 11.59 14.97 -17.55
N ARG A 252 12.47 14.36 -16.75
CA ARG A 252 13.72 14.99 -16.28
C ARG A 252 14.64 15.33 -17.43
N ASP A 253 14.92 14.38 -18.33
CA ASP A 253 15.78 14.59 -19.50
C ASP A 253 15.17 15.63 -20.46
N ALA A 254 13.84 15.77 -20.48
CA ALA A 254 13.09 16.79 -21.20
C ALA A 254 13.01 18.16 -20.48
N GLY A 255 13.55 18.28 -19.26
CA GLY A 255 13.58 19.52 -18.48
C GLY A 255 12.28 19.89 -17.75
N ALA A 256 11.31 18.97 -17.65
CA ALA A 256 10.02 19.21 -16.95
C ALA A 256 10.01 18.81 -15.48
N LEU A 257 10.97 18.00 -15.04
CA LEU A 257 10.95 17.42 -13.70
C LEU A 257 12.34 17.42 -13.07
N GLU A 258 12.43 17.93 -11.84
CA GLU A 258 13.62 17.74 -11.01
C GLU A 258 13.44 16.50 -10.16
N LEU A 259 14.45 15.63 -10.16
CA LEU A 259 14.46 14.39 -9.36
C LEU A 259 15.67 14.40 -8.44
N ALA A 260 15.42 14.47 -7.13
CA ALA A 260 16.47 14.25 -6.13
C ALA A 260 17.07 12.85 -6.34
N ASP A 261 18.38 12.78 -6.57
CA ASP A 261 19.16 11.57 -6.89
C ASP A 261 18.73 10.79 -8.15
N GLY A 262 17.84 11.37 -8.96
CA GLY A 262 17.36 10.79 -10.22
C GLY A 262 16.26 9.74 -10.07
N GLU A 263 15.57 9.67 -8.93
CA GLU A 263 14.49 8.70 -8.69
C GLU A 263 13.17 9.37 -8.29
N PRO A 264 12.03 9.03 -8.92
CA PRO A 264 10.73 9.58 -8.56
C PRO A 264 10.10 8.91 -7.33
N LEU A 265 10.62 7.77 -6.91
CA LEU A 265 10.07 6.99 -5.79
C LEU A 265 11.08 6.97 -4.66
N GLY A 266 10.67 7.42 -3.47
CA GLY A 266 11.43 7.26 -2.24
C GLY A 266 11.34 5.81 -1.75
N PRO A 267 11.04 5.54 -0.46
CA PRO A 267 10.83 4.18 0.02
C PRO A 267 9.69 3.45 -0.72
N VAL A 268 9.95 2.24 -1.19
CA VAL A 268 8.93 1.35 -1.79
C VAL A 268 8.73 0.12 -0.89
N LEU A 269 7.55 0.04 -0.30
CA LEU A 269 7.06 -1.12 0.46
C LEU A 269 6.29 -2.05 -0.47
N MET A 270 6.95 -3.09 -0.97
CA MET A 270 6.26 -4.18 -1.66
C MET A 270 5.73 -5.20 -0.66
N HIS A 271 4.42 -5.18 -0.37
CA HIS A 271 3.80 -6.12 0.55
C HIS A 271 3.57 -7.48 -0.12
N ARG A 272 3.43 -8.52 0.71
CA ARG A 272 3.09 -9.86 0.26
C ARG A 272 1.58 -10.07 0.25
N PRO A 273 1.09 -10.98 -0.60
CA PRO A 273 -0.27 -11.45 -0.54
C PRO A 273 -0.65 -11.97 0.85
N LEU A 274 -1.87 -11.70 1.29
CA LEU A 274 -2.45 -12.21 2.53
C LEU A 274 -3.46 -13.30 2.18
N ARG A 275 -3.28 -14.51 2.74
CA ARG A 275 -4.21 -15.62 2.52
C ARG A 275 -4.71 -16.15 3.86
N LEU A 276 -6.01 -16.09 4.07
CA LEU A 276 -6.69 -16.61 5.24
C LEU A 276 -7.03 -18.09 5.03
N LYS A 277 -6.81 -18.90 6.07
CA LYS A 277 -7.24 -20.29 6.11
C LYS A 277 -8.62 -20.42 6.74
N PRO A 278 -9.44 -21.41 6.35
CA PRO A 278 -10.71 -21.67 7.02
C PRO A 278 -10.50 -21.94 8.51
N VAL A 279 -11.42 -21.46 9.35
CA VAL A 279 -11.43 -21.79 10.78
C VAL A 279 -11.96 -23.22 10.93
N ARG A 280 -11.08 -24.18 11.22
CA ARG A 280 -11.50 -25.55 11.52
C ARG A 280 -12.28 -25.55 12.84
N ARG A 281 -13.61 -25.63 12.78
CA ARG A 281 -14.42 -26.00 13.96
C ARG A 281 -14.08 -27.43 14.31
N ARG A 282 -13.50 -27.66 15.49
CA ARG A 282 -13.34 -29.02 16.02
C ARG A 282 -14.75 -29.56 16.27
N PRO A 283 -15.17 -30.69 15.65
CA PRO A 283 -16.46 -31.27 15.94
C PRO A 283 -16.39 -31.92 17.32
N GLY A 284 -17.11 -31.36 18.30
CA GLY A 284 -17.27 -31.92 19.64
C GLY A 284 -16.10 -31.67 20.60
N GLY A 285 -16.36 -30.90 21.66
CA GLY A 285 -15.42 -30.70 22.75
C GLY A 285 -15.93 -29.67 23.75
N LEU A 286 -16.96 -30.01 24.51
CA LEU A 286 -17.11 -29.45 25.85
C LEU A 286 -15.92 -29.95 26.67
N GLY A 287 -15.07 -29.05 27.14
CA GLY A 287 -13.95 -29.42 28.00
C GLY A 287 -12.82 -28.41 27.94
N GLU A 288 -12.64 -27.73 29.06
CA GLU A 288 -11.50 -26.92 29.47
C GLU A 288 -10.15 -27.44 28.92
N SER A 289 -9.24 -26.54 28.56
CA SER A 289 -7.83 -26.90 28.49
C SER A 289 -7.00 -25.98 29.37
N GLY A 290 -6.73 -26.50 30.56
CA GLY A 290 -5.48 -26.25 31.25
C GLY A 290 -4.31 -26.92 30.53
N ALA A 291 -3.13 -26.44 30.91
CA ALA A 291 -1.77 -26.83 30.54
C ALA A 291 -1.48 -28.30 30.16
N GLY A 292 -0.50 -28.47 29.27
CA GLY A 292 0.52 -29.53 29.43
C GLY A 292 0.82 -30.44 28.23
N GLY A 293 1.96 -30.18 27.58
CA GLY A 293 2.98 -31.11 27.06
C GLY A 293 2.68 -32.55 26.59
N GLY A 294 3.20 -32.87 25.39
CA GLY A 294 4.03 -34.07 25.18
C GLY A 294 3.44 -35.26 24.39
N GLY A 295 4.12 -35.63 23.29
CA GLY A 295 4.43 -37.04 23.00
C GLY A 295 3.48 -37.88 22.11
N ALA A 296 3.91 -38.06 20.85
CA ALA A 296 3.86 -39.26 19.98
C ALA A 296 2.81 -40.38 20.17
N GLY A 297 2.24 -40.82 19.03
CA GLY A 297 2.11 -42.25 18.72
C GLY A 297 0.76 -42.77 18.22
N ALA A 298 0.83 -43.45 17.07
CA ALA A 298 0.02 -44.58 16.63
C ALA A 298 -1.33 -44.37 15.89
N ASN A 299 -1.27 -44.85 14.63
CA ASN A 299 -2.31 -45.31 13.72
C ASN A 299 -3.55 -45.92 14.38
N GLY A 300 -4.72 -45.48 13.89
CA GLY A 300 -5.98 -46.18 14.00
C GLY A 300 -6.87 -45.82 12.81
N THR A 301 -7.06 -46.77 11.90
CA THR A 301 -7.94 -46.70 10.73
C THR A 301 -9.38 -46.45 11.15
N ALA A 302 -9.98 -45.36 10.69
CA ALA A 302 -11.42 -45.11 10.84
C ALA A 302 -12.10 -45.19 9.47
N ALA A 303 -13.06 -46.11 9.40
CA ALA A 303 -13.87 -46.42 8.24
C ALA A 303 -14.63 -45.18 7.72
N ALA A 304 -14.64 -45.04 6.40
CA ALA A 304 -15.45 -44.06 5.69
C ALA A 304 -16.93 -44.42 5.84
N ALA A 305 -17.67 -43.55 6.52
CA ALA A 305 -19.12 -43.48 6.39
C ALA A 305 -19.42 -42.35 5.39
N GLU A 306 -19.78 -42.75 4.16
CA GLU A 306 -20.35 -41.86 3.17
C GLU A 306 -21.72 -41.39 3.65
N ALA A 307 -21.80 -40.14 4.11
CA ALA A 307 -23.04 -39.41 4.25
C ALA A 307 -23.11 -38.41 3.10
N GLY A 308 -24.04 -38.65 2.18
CA GLY A 308 -24.45 -37.68 1.18
C GLY A 308 -25.07 -36.45 1.85
N ALA A 309 -24.22 -35.53 2.27
CA ALA A 309 -24.58 -34.13 2.40
C ALA A 309 -24.22 -33.48 1.07
N THR A 310 -25.19 -32.84 0.43
CA THR A 310 -24.89 -31.77 -0.52
C THR A 310 -23.92 -30.82 0.19
N ALA A 311 -22.63 -30.89 -0.15
CA ALA A 311 -21.62 -30.05 0.47
C ALA A 311 -22.00 -28.60 0.15
N ALA A 312 -22.57 -27.90 1.14
CA ALA A 312 -22.56 -26.45 1.10
C ALA A 312 -21.08 -26.08 0.91
N THR A 313 -20.76 -25.48 -0.25
CA THR A 313 -19.40 -25.00 -0.53
C THR A 313 -18.95 -24.21 0.68
N GLU A 314 -17.86 -24.65 1.33
CA GLU A 314 -17.30 -23.88 2.44
C GLU A 314 -17.04 -22.46 1.92
N PRO A 315 -17.56 -21.41 2.58
CA PRO A 315 -17.39 -20.05 2.11
C PRO A 315 -15.90 -19.75 2.00
N ASP A 316 -15.48 -19.13 0.89
CA ASP A 316 -14.07 -18.80 0.67
C ASP A 316 -13.60 -17.87 1.81
N PRO A 317 -12.62 -18.29 2.62
CA PRO A 317 -12.11 -17.45 3.71
C PRO A 317 -11.42 -16.17 3.22
N ASN A 318 -11.23 -16.00 1.92
CA ASN A 318 -10.61 -14.82 1.29
C ASN A 318 -11.61 -13.93 0.53
N ASP A 319 -12.90 -14.26 0.52
CA ASP A 319 -13.94 -13.40 -0.06
C ASP A 319 -14.06 -12.12 0.77
N LEU A 320 -13.59 -11.01 0.20
CA LEU A 320 -13.57 -9.72 0.86
C LEU A 320 -14.99 -9.23 1.22
N VAL A 321 -15.95 -9.44 0.31
CA VAL A 321 -17.33 -8.97 0.49
C VAL A 321 -17.98 -9.77 1.60
N ALA A 322 -17.88 -11.10 1.57
CA ALA A 322 -18.44 -11.96 2.61
C ALA A 322 -17.82 -11.66 4.00
N LEU A 323 -16.52 -11.40 4.06
CA LEU A 323 -15.84 -11.00 5.30
C LEU A 323 -16.37 -9.66 5.84
N ALA A 324 -16.55 -8.67 4.96
CA ALA A 324 -17.03 -7.35 5.34
C ALA A 324 -18.50 -7.38 5.79
N GLU A 325 -19.36 -8.16 5.14
CA GLU A 325 -20.74 -8.38 5.56
C GLU A 325 -20.84 -9.07 6.91
N THR A 326 -19.95 -10.04 7.17
CA THR A 326 -19.99 -10.83 8.41
C THR A 326 -19.41 -10.08 9.61
N HIS A 327 -18.27 -9.41 9.43
CA HIS A 327 -17.48 -8.85 10.54
C HIS A 327 -17.45 -7.31 10.56
N GLY A 328 -17.97 -6.66 9.53
CA GLY A 328 -17.84 -5.24 9.30
C GLY A 328 -16.52 -4.87 8.58
N PRO A 329 -16.55 -3.86 7.69
CA PRO A 329 -15.41 -3.51 6.86
C PRO A 329 -14.19 -3.02 7.67
N GLU A 330 -14.41 -2.25 8.74
CA GLU A 330 -13.32 -1.77 9.59
C GLU A 330 -12.59 -2.90 10.33
N ALA A 331 -13.30 -3.95 10.75
CA ALA A 331 -12.68 -5.11 11.38
C ALA A 331 -11.77 -5.86 10.39
N VAL A 332 -12.21 -5.99 9.13
CA VAL A 332 -11.40 -6.57 8.04
C VAL A 332 -10.15 -5.73 7.80
N ARG A 333 -10.28 -4.40 7.66
CA ARG A 333 -9.14 -3.48 7.56
C ARG A 333 -8.15 -3.70 8.70
N PHE A 334 -8.62 -3.63 9.95
CA PHE A 334 -7.76 -3.79 11.12
C PHE A 334 -7.06 -5.15 11.13
N ALA A 335 -7.77 -6.22 10.76
CA ALA A 335 -7.22 -7.56 10.68
C ALA A 335 -6.09 -7.67 9.64
N LEU A 336 -6.25 -7.06 8.46
CA LEU A 336 -5.22 -7.02 7.42
C LEU A 336 -3.94 -6.30 7.89
N LEU A 337 -4.10 -5.23 8.66
CA LEU A 337 -3.00 -4.49 9.28
C LEU A 337 -2.35 -5.28 10.44
N HIS A 338 -3.13 -6.09 11.15
CA HIS A 338 -2.69 -6.82 12.35
C HIS A 338 -1.95 -8.14 12.03
N ALA A 339 -2.43 -8.87 11.04
CA ALA A 339 -2.13 -10.28 10.79
C ALA A 339 -0.62 -10.56 10.68
N ALA A 340 0.10 -9.80 9.85
CA ALA A 340 1.53 -9.97 9.65
C ALA A 340 2.22 -8.66 9.23
N ALA A 341 3.54 -8.64 9.38
CA ALA A 341 4.36 -7.63 8.72
C ALA A 341 4.06 -7.59 7.21
N PRO A 342 4.07 -6.42 6.56
CA PRO A 342 3.74 -6.31 5.13
C PRO A 342 4.56 -7.25 4.25
N GLU A 343 5.86 -7.41 4.52
CA GLU A 343 6.78 -8.25 3.76
C GLU A 343 6.68 -9.75 4.07
N LYS A 344 5.90 -10.13 5.09
CA LYS A 344 5.74 -11.53 5.50
C LYS A 344 4.46 -12.12 4.92
N ARG A 345 4.55 -13.36 4.44
CA ARG A 345 3.37 -14.16 4.14
C ARG A 345 2.61 -14.42 5.45
N PHE A 346 1.31 -14.20 5.41
CA PHE A 346 0.40 -14.65 6.45
C PHE A 346 -0.37 -15.87 5.93
N GLY A 347 -0.43 -16.91 6.75
CA GLY A 347 -1.18 -18.13 6.46
C GLY A 347 -1.89 -18.66 7.69
N GLY A 348 -2.34 -17.73 8.56
CA GLY A 348 -3.17 -18.01 9.72
C GLY A 348 -4.64 -18.17 9.35
N GLY A 349 -5.49 -18.44 10.34
CA GLY A 349 -6.92 -18.61 10.11
C GLY A 349 -7.66 -17.27 9.95
N ALA A 350 -8.88 -17.34 9.43
CA ALA A 350 -9.81 -16.20 9.38
C ALA A 350 -10.25 -15.71 10.78
N ASP A 351 -9.86 -16.41 11.86
CA ASP A 351 -10.09 -16.01 13.24
C ASP A 351 -9.43 -14.67 13.62
N VAL A 352 -8.43 -14.22 12.85
CA VAL A 352 -7.83 -12.88 13.00
C VAL A 352 -8.85 -11.77 12.75
N VAL A 353 -9.82 -11.99 11.85
CA VAL A 353 -10.89 -11.01 11.57
C VAL A 353 -11.85 -10.94 12.74
N ALA A 354 -12.28 -12.10 13.25
CA ALA A 354 -13.11 -12.17 14.44
C ALA A 354 -12.40 -11.61 15.69
N TYR A 355 -11.07 -11.73 15.80
CA TYR A 355 -10.29 -11.07 16.85
C TYR A 355 -10.37 -9.54 16.73
N ALA A 356 -10.17 -9.00 15.52
CA ALA A 356 -10.25 -7.57 15.28
C ALA A 356 -11.65 -7.01 15.60
N GLU A 357 -12.70 -7.68 15.12
CA GLU A 357 -14.09 -7.36 15.43
C GLU A 357 -14.33 -7.29 16.94
N ARG A 358 -13.97 -8.33 17.69
CA ARG A 358 -14.13 -8.36 19.16
C ARG A 358 -13.33 -7.27 19.86
N LEU A 359 -12.13 -6.96 19.40
CA LEU A 359 -11.32 -5.90 19.98
C LEU A 359 -12.00 -4.53 19.80
N LEU A 360 -12.43 -4.21 18.57
CA LEU A 360 -13.09 -2.95 18.26
C LEU A 360 -14.46 -2.83 18.96
N ALA A 361 -15.25 -3.90 18.98
CA ALA A 361 -16.54 -3.93 19.69
C ALA A 361 -16.37 -3.65 21.19
N ARG A 362 -15.39 -4.29 21.85
CA ARG A 362 -15.10 -4.03 23.27
C ARG A 362 -14.69 -2.58 23.52
N LEU A 363 -13.94 -1.96 22.61
CA LEU A 363 -13.58 -0.54 22.74
C LEU A 363 -14.82 0.36 22.63
N ARG A 364 -15.68 0.11 21.63
CA ARG A 364 -16.93 0.85 21.45
C ARG A 364 -17.90 0.69 22.61
N GLU A 365 -17.90 -0.46 23.28
CA GLU A 365 -18.73 -0.67 24.48
C GLU A 365 -18.12 0.00 25.73
N HIS A 366 -16.81 -0.14 25.93
CA HIS A 366 -16.13 0.28 27.16
C HIS A 366 -15.91 1.79 27.26
N ALA A 367 -15.49 2.42 26.15
CA ALA A 367 -14.91 3.76 26.17
C ALA A 367 -15.91 4.94 26.25
N PRO A 368 -17.09 4.95 25.57
CA PRO A 368 -17.94 6.15 25.49
C PRO A 368 -18.34 6.73 26.84
N ALA A 369 -18.69 5.90 27.81
CA ALA A 369 -19.08 6.36 29.15
C ALA A 369 -17.91 6.97 29.95
N ARG A 370 -16.67 6.66 29.57
CA ARG A 370 -15.44 7.02 30.29
C ARG A 370 -14.68 8.17 29.64
N ILE A 371 -14.86 8.34 28.33
CA ILE A 371 -14.13 9.31 27.54
C ILE A 371 -14.80 10.69 27.51
N ALA A 372 -16.07 10.80 27.95
CA ALA A 372 -16.82 12.05 27.93
C ALA A 372 -16.07 13.20 28.63
N GLY A 373 -15.90 14.32 27.93
CA GLY A 373 -15.09 15.46 28.39
C GLY A 373 -13.58 15.21 28.35
N GLY A 374 -13.14 14.15 27.68
CA GLY A 374 -11.75 13.71 27.58
C GLY A 374 -10.91 14.50 26.58
N ALA A 375 -11.51 15.41 25.80
CA ALA A 375 -10.78 16.24 24.85
C ALA A 375 -9.71 17.12 25.52
N ASP A 376 -10.08 17.72 26.65
CA ASP A 376 -9.23 18.62 27.46
C ASP A 376 -8.72 17.94 28.75
N ALA A 377 -8.97 16.64 28.91
CA ALA A 377 -8.57 15.93 30.11
C ALA A 377 -7.05 15.69 30.13
N GLU A 378 -6.45 15.83 31.31
CA GLU A 378 -5.04 15.57 31.55
C GLU A 378 -4.83 14.51 32.63
N ILE A 379 -3.73 13.76 32.53
CA ILE A 379 -3.34 12.77 33.54
C ILE A 379 -2.53 13.48 34.64
N ALA A 380 -3.14 13.72 35.79
CA ALA A 380 -2.44 14.27 36.95
C ALA A 380 -1.32 13.32 37.45
N LEU A 381 -0.10 13.85 37.64
CA LEU A 381 1.11 13.06 37.97
C LEU A 381 1.43 13.02 39.49
N ASP A 382 0.49 13.43 40.32
CA ASP A 382 0.59 13.45 41.79
C ASP A 382 0.50 12.05 42.42
N ASP A 383 -0.05 11.06 41.70
CA ASP A 383 -0.23 9.69 42.17
C ASP A 383 0.66 8.66 41.45
N GLY A 384 1.00 7.57 42.14
CA GLY A 384 1.81 6.47 41.59
C GLY A 384 1.13 5.69 40.47
N LEU A 385 -0.19 5.43 40.58
CA LEU A 385 -0.94 4.72 39.54
C LEU A 385 -1.15 5.63 38.32
N ARG A 386 -1.53 6.91 38.53
CA ARG A 386 -1.70 7.87 37.42
C ARG A 386 -0.40 8.12 36.66
N ARG A 387 0.73 8.29 37.36
CA ARG A 387 2.07 8.33 36.72
C ARG A 387 2.39 7.07 35.92
N ARG A 388 1.91 5.90 36.35
CA ARG A 388 2.11 4.65 35.60
C ARG A 388 1.28 4.63 34.33
N LEU A 389 0.02 5.10 34.37
CA LEU A 389 -0.83 5.24 33.20
C LEU A 389 -0.25 6.23 32.19
N ALA A 390 0.19 7.42 32.64
CA ALA A 390 0.87 8.40 31.78
C ALA A 390 2.07 7.80 31.04
N ARG A 391 2.95 7.08 31.75
CA ARG A 391 4.08 6.36 31.13
C ARG A 391 3.64 5.31 30.11
N TRP A 392 2.52 4.63 30.33
CA TRP A 392 2.00 3.68 29.35
C TRP A 392 1.51 4.36 28.09
N CYS A 393 0.83 5.50 28.19
CA CYS A 393 0.44 6.34 27.07
C CYS A 393 1.66 6.85 26.30
N GLU A 394 2.64 7.44 26.98
CA GLU A 394 3.89 7.93 26.37
C GLU A 394 4.62 6.83 25.59
N ILE A 395 4.79 5.64 26.20
CA ILE A 395 5.45 4.50 25.56
C ILE A 395 4.65 4.02 24.34
N ALA A 396 3.32 3.99 24.43
CA ALA A 396 2.47 3.59 23.31
C ALA A 396 2.57 4.60 22.16
N SER A 397 2.44 5.90 22.44
CA SER A 397 2.58 6.98 21.45
C SER A 397 3.93 6.92 20.75
N ALA A 398 5.03 6.84 21.50
CA ALA A 398 6.37 6.80 20.92
C ALA A 398 6.58 5.55 20.03
N ARG A 399 6.12 4.38 20.48
CA ARG A 399 6.26 3.13 19.70
C ARG A 399 5.39 3.13 18.46
N MET A 400 4.16 3.63 18.56
CA MET A 400 3.23 3.67 17.44
C MET A 400 3.69 4.69 16.40
N ALA A 401 4.17 5.87 16.81
CA ALA A 401 4.81 6.83 15.90
C ALA A 401 5.93 6.18 15.07
N GLN A 402 6.87 5.49 15.74
CA GLN A 402 7.92 4.74 15.05
C GLN A 402 7.36 3.64 14.14
N ASN A 403 6.30 2.94 14.54
CA ASN A 403 5.68 1.91 13.72
C ASN A 403 5.00 2.48 12.47
N TYR A 404 4.44 3.69 12.54
CA TYR A 404 3.90 4.38 11.36
C TYR A 404 5.02 4.82 10.42
N ASP A 405 6.13 5.35 10.94
CA ASP A 405 7.28 5.75 10.12
C ASP A 405 7.87 4.60 9.31
N THR A 406 7.91 3.39 9.89
CA THR A 406 8.43 2.20 9.21
C THR A 406 7.33 1.33 8.60
N ALA A 407 6.09 1.81 8.51
CA ALA A 407 4.91 1.04 8.06
C ALA A 407 4.74 -0.35 8.74
N ALA A 408 5.22 -0.49 9.98
CA ALA A 408 5.14 -1.71 10.77
C ALA A 408 3.78 -1.83 11.49
N LEU A 409 2.68 -1.77 10.73
CA LEU A 409 1.32 -1.61 11.26
C LEU A 409 0.84 -2.78 12.14
N HIS A 410 1.32 -3.99 11.87
CA HIS A 410 1.13 -5.15 12.76
C HIS A 410 1.64 -4.89 14.19
N ARG A 411 2.69 -4.09 14.38
CA ARG A 411 3.17 -3.70 15.71
C ARG A 411 2.33 -2.56 16.28
N ALA A 412 1.92 -1.60 15.45
CA ALA A 412 1.05 -0.50 15.86
C ALA A 412 -0.29 -1.03 16.42
N THR A 413 -0.97 -1.94 15.70
CA THR A 413 -2.21 -2.60 16.14
C THR A 413 -2.04 -3.34 17.48
N ARG A 414 -0.93 -4.06 17.67
CA ARG A 414 -0.62 -4.73 18.96
C ARG A 414 -0.34 -3.75 20.08
N ASN A 415 0.33 -2.62 19.80
CA ASN A 415 0.56 -1.58 20.79
C ASN A 415 -0.76 -0.89 21.20
N ALA A 416 -1.66 -0.63 20.24
CA ALA A 416 -2.99 -0.09 20.51
C ALA A 416 -3.81 -1.04 21.41
N ALA A 417 -3.88 -2.32 21.05
CA ALA A 417 -4.56 -3.34 21.86
C ALA A 417 -3.97 -3.43 23.29
N ARG A 418 -2.63 -3.40 23.40
CA ARG A 418 -1.95 -3.40 24.71
C ARG A 418 -2.23 -2.13 25.52
N LEU A 419 -2.37 -0.97 24.88
CA LEU A 419 -2.73 0.26 25.59
C LEU A 419 -4.17 0.16 26.10
N ALA A 420 -5.10 -0.34 25.30
CA ALA A 420 -6.48 -0.61 25.72
C ALA A 420 -6.52 -1.50 26.96
N ASP A 421 -5.82 -2.65 26.94
CA ASP A 421 -5.74 -3.57 28.09
C ASP A 421 -5.15 -2.89 29.34
N ARG A 422 -4.19 -1.97 29.16
CA ARG A 422 -3.56 -1.23 30.26
C ARG A 422 -4.47 -0.18 30.88
N ILE A 423 -5.33 0.46 30.09
CA ILE A 423 -6.34 1.40 30.60
C ILE A 423 -7.33 0.62 31.46
N VAL A 424 -7.84 -0.52 30.98
CA VAL A 424 -8.73 -1.39 31.77
C VAL A 424 -8.02 -1.88 33.05
N ALA A 425 -6.75 -2.28 32.96
CA ALA A 425 -5.98 -2.70 34.13
C ALA A 425 -5.78 -1.56 35.15
N PHE A 426 -5.62 -0.30 34.69
CA PHE A 426 -5.57 0.85 35.59
C PHE A 426 -6.90 1.01 36.35
N GLU A 427 -8.04 0.89 35.67
CA GLU A 427 -9.37 0.96 36.30
C GLU A 427 -9.53 -0.11 37.38
N SER A 428 -9.17 -1.36 37.08
CA SER A 428 -9.23 -2.46 38.06
C SER A 428 -8.35 -2.17 39.27
N LEU A 429 -7.13 -1.67 39.06
CA LEU A 429 -6.22 -1.33 40.15
C LEU A 429 -6.74 -0.17 41.03
N VAL A 430 -7.42 0.81 40.43
CA VAL A 430 -8.07 1.91 41.19
C VAL A 430 -9.22 1.35 42.02
N ALA A 431 -10.07 0.51 41.43
CA ALA A 431 -11.18 -0.14 42.14
C ALA A 431 -10.69 -0.99 43.31
N ASP A 432 -9.66 -1.81 43.11
CA ASP A 432 -9.09 -2.67 44.15
C ASP A 432 -8.45 -1.88 45.30
N ARG A 433 -7.81 -0.75 45.00
CA ARG A 433 -7.03 0.02 45.99
C ARG A 433 -7.84 1.10 46.70
N ARG A 434 -8.84 1.69 46.04
CA ARG A 434 -9.60 2.85 46.54
C ARG A 434 -11.12 2.61 46.60
N GLY A 435 -11.62 1.54 45.97
CA GLY A 435 -13.06 1.32 45.80
C GLY A 435 -13.62 2.23 44.71
N THR A 436 -14.01 3.45 45.08
CA THR A 436 -14.58 4.42 44.12
C THR A 436 -13.47 5.28 43.50
N PRO A 437 -13.44 5.43 42.15
CA PRO A 437 -12.45 6.27 41.49
C PRO A 437 -12.60 7.74 41.87
N GLU A 438 -11.48 8.41 42.14
CA GLU A 438 -11.46 9.86 42.35
C GLU A 438 -11.73 10.60 41.03
N PRO A 439 -12.18 11.87 41.06
CA PRO A 439 -12.34 12.67 39.84
C PRO A 439 -11.06 12.72 38.98
N ALA A 440 -9.88 12.76 39.62
CA ALA A 440 -8.59 12.74 38.93
C ALA A 440 -8.28 11.37 38.28
N ASP A 441 -8.83 10.27 38.80
CA ASP A 441 -8.71 8.95 38.15
C ASP A 441 -9.60 8.86 36.92
N THR A 442 -10.84 9.35 37.03
CA THR A 442 -11.77 9.44 35.89
C THR A 442 -11.20 10.33 34.78
N ALA A 443 -10.64 11.50 35.12
CA ALA A 443 -9.96 12.37 34.16
C ALA A 443 -8.76 11.68 33.50
N ALA A 444 -7.97 10.93 34.28
CA ALA A 444 -6.83 10.19 33.74
C ALA A 444 -7.26 9.08 32.76
N ILE A 445 -8.37 8.38 33.03
CA ILE A 445 -8.96 7.38 32.12
C ILE A 445 -9.44 8.07 30.83
N ALA A 446 -10.16 9.18 30.95
CA ALA A 446 -10.65 9.94 29.79
C ALA A 446 -9.48 10.40 28.90
N ALA A 447 -8.44 11.01 29.49
CA ALA A 447 -7.25 11.45 28.78
C ALA A 447 -6.50 10.28 28.09
N ALA A 448 -6.39 9.13 28.76
CA ALA A 448 -5.74 7.94 28.20
C ALA A 448 -6.56 7.32 27.05
N LEU A 449 -7.88 7.31 27.15
CA LEU A 449 -8.79 6.86 26.08
C LEU A 449 -8.76 7.81 24.88
N THR A 450 -8.74 9.13 25.10
CA THR A 450 -8.55 10.13 24.02
C THR A 450 -7.20 9.92 23.33
N THR A 451 -6.14 9.66 24.09
CA THR A 451 -4.82 9.32 23.51
C THR A 451 -4.89 8.05 22.69
N LEU A 452 -5.53 6.98 23.19
CA LEU A 452 -5.72 5.74 22.45
C LEU A 452 -6.52 5.97 21.16
N ALA A 453 -7.60 6.76 21.21
CA ALA A 453 -8.44 7.05 20.04
C ALA A 453 -7.63 7.76 18.93
N ARG A 454 -6.83 8.79 19.28
CA ARG A 454 -5.92 9.45 18.33
C ARG A 454 -4.89 8.49 17.73
N LEU A 455 -4.32 7.59 18.54
CA LEU A 455 -3.36 6.60 18.07
C LEU A 455 -4.02 5.51 17.20
N LEU A 456 -5.31 5.25 17.39
CA LEU A 456 -6.08 4.24 16.67
C LEU A 456 -6.59 4.74 15.31
N GLU A 457 -6.74 6.05 15.12
CA GLU A 457 -7.30 6.67 13.91
C GLU A 457 -6.68 6.14 12.60
N PRO A 458 -5.34 6.00 12.48
CA PRO A 458 -4.75 5.43 11.27
C PRO A 458 -5.13 3.95 10.99
N LEU A 459 -5.53 3.21 12.01
CA LEU A 459 -5.75 1.76 11.97
C LEU A 459 -7.24 1.41 11.85
N ALA A 460 -8.08 2.10 12.59
CA ALA A 460 -9.54 1.95 12.65
C ALA A 460 -10.19 3.34 12.74
N PRO A 461 -10.29 4.05 11.60
CA PRO A 461 -10.69 5.47 11.57
C PRO A 461 -12.15 5.72 11.99
N HIS A 462 -13.07 4.78 11.72
CA HIS A 462 -14.47 4.95 12.11
C HIS A 462 -14.64 4.81 13.62
N THR A 463 -14.08 3.75 14.21
CA THR A 463 -14.07 3.57 15.67
C THR A 463 -13.36 4.74 16.35
N ALA A 464 -12.21 5.18 15.85
CA ALA A 464 -11.49 6.30 16.42
C ALA A 464 -12.32 7.60 16.35
N GLY A 465 -12.97 7.88 15.22
CA GLY A 465 -13.84 9.05 15.04
C GLY A 465 -15.02 9.05 16.01
N GLU A 466 -15.69 7.90 16.19
CA GLU A 466 -16.76 7.75 17.18
C GLU A 466 -16.28 8.05 18.61
N LEU A 467 -15.10 7.55 18.98
CA LEU A 467 -14.52 7.78 20.30
C LEU A 467 -14.10 9.24 20.50
N LEU A 468 -13.47 9.87 19.50
CA LEU A 468 -13.07 11.28 19.57
C LEU A 468 -14.28 12.20 19.66
N ALA A 469 -15.34 11.92 18.89
CA ALA A 469 -16.61 12.63 18.99
C ALA A 469 -17.21 12.49 20.40
N ALA A 470 -17.21 11.28 20.97
CA ALA A 470 -17.66 11.05 22.34
C ALA A 470 -16.80 11.77 23.39
N ALA A 471 -15.51 12.01 23.09
CA ALA A 471 -14.62 12.78 23.95
C ALA A 471 -14.92 14.29 23.95
N GLY A 472 -15.68 14.78 22.97
CA GLY A 472 -15.86 16.20 22.69
C GLY A 472 -14.67 16.81 21.92
N ALA A 473 -13.84 15.98 21.28
CA ALA A 473 -12.78 16.46 20.42
C ALA A 473 -13.34 16.72 19.01
N GLU A 474 -12.92 17.80 18.36
CA GLU A 474 -13.11 17.92 16.91
C GLU A 474 -12.31 16.80 16.21
N ALA A 475 -12.95 16.15 15.23
CA ALA A 475 -12.45 14.97 14.54
C ALA A 475 -11.27 15.27 13.61
#